data_AF-A0A6N6WND6-F1
#
_entry.id   AF-A0A6N6WND6-F1
#
_cell.length_a   1.000
_cell.length_b   1.000
_cell.length_c   1.000
_cell.angle_alpha   90.00
_cell.angle_beta   90.00
_cell.angle_gamma   90.00
#
_symmetry.space_group_name_H-M   'P 1'
#
loop_
_entity.id
_entity.type
_entity.pdbx_description
1 polymer ?
#
loop_
_entity_poly.entity_id
_entity_poly.type
_entity_poly.pdbx_seq_one_letter_code
_entity_poly.pdbx_strand_id
1 'polypeptide(L)'
;VYAQLLVIVVGAVLGLLLCQPDASANPVSRHAHVLEFRVSRAAGAVALVLFCLLLFGLPVLAAQTGRAAQVFDAFYRSGALVFGGGHVVLPLLQQQTVATGWVTSSDFLAGYGAAQAVPGPLFTFAAFLGWMLAGAPNHWAG
;
A
#
# COMPACT_ATOMS: atom_id res chain seq x y z
N VAL A 1 -9.62 6.33 -7.82
CA VAL A 1 -9.52 6.59 -6.36
C VAL A 1 -10.86 6.45 -5.62
N TYR A 2 -11.87 7.30 -5.87
CA TYR A 2 -13.15 7.24 -5.11
C TYR A 2 -13.92 5.92 -5.28
N ALA A 3 -13.93 5.35 -6.49
CA ALA A 3 -14.54 4.04 -6.74
C ALA A 3 -13.88 2.91 -5.94
N GLN A 4 -12.55 2.93 -5.76
CA GLN A 4 -11.84 1.93 -4.95
C GLN A 4 -12.20 2.05 -3.48
N LEU A 5 -12.25 3.27 -2.93
CA LEU A 5 -12.65 3.50 -1.55
C LEU A 5 -14.06 2.95 -1.29
N LEU A 6 -14.99 3.17 -2.21
CA LEU A 6 -16.35 2.64 -2.11
C LEU A 6 -16.38 1.10 -2.11
N VAL A 7 -15.64 0.47 -3.02
CA VAL A 7 -15.56 -1.00 -3.11
C VAL A 7 -14.96 -1.60 -1.83
N ILE A 8 -13.92 -0.98 -1.26
CA ILE A 8 -13.29 -1.44 0.00
C ILE A 8 -14.28 -1.36 1.16
N VAL A 9 -14.99 -0.23 1.31
CA VAL A 9 -15.97 -0.04 2.39
C VAL A 9 -17.11 -1.06 2.28
N VAL A 10 -17.64 -1.25 1.06
CA VAL A 10 -18.70 -2.23 0.83
C VAL A 10 -18.21 -3.66 1.13
N GLY A 11 -17.00 -4.02 0.69
CA GLY A 11 -16.41 -5.33 0.98
C GLY A 11 -16.19 -5.57 2.48
N ALA A 12 -15.74 -4.55 3.22
CA ALA A 12 -15.56 -4.62 4.66
C ALA A 12 -16.90 -4.80 5.40
N VAL A 13 -17.93 -4.04 5.03
CA VAL A 13 -19.28 -4.15 5.60
C VAL A 13 -19.88 -5.52 5.29
N LEU A 14 -19.80 -5.98 4.04
CA LEU A 14 -20.29 -7.31 3.65
C LEU A 14 -19.54 -8.43 4.36
N GLY A 15 -18.22 -8.31 4.51
CA GLY A 15 -17.42 -9.28 5.28
C GLY A 15 -17.84 -9.35 6.75
N LEU A 16 -18.11 -8.21 7.39
CA LEU A 16 -18.60 -8.18 8.77
C LEU A 16 -20.02 -8.76 8.91
N LEU A 17 -20.87 -8.59 7.89
CA LEU A 17 -22.24 -9.10 7.89
C LEU A 17 -22.32 -10.60 7.55
N LEU A 18 -21.43 -11.10 6.68
CA LEU A 18 -21.47 -12.47 6.15
C LEU A 18 -20.52 -13.44 6.86
N CYS A 19 -19.37 -12.97 7.37
CA CYS A 19 -18.41 -13.81 8.09
C CYS A 19 -18.75 -13.83 9.59
N GLN A 20 -19.70 -14.69 9.97
CA GLN A 20 -19.92 -15.03 11.37
C GLN A 20 -18.78 -15.93 11.86
N PRO A 21 -18.22 -15.71 13.06
CA PRO A 21 -17.24 -16.65 13.62
C PRO A 21 -17.93 -17.98 13.89
N ASP A 22 -17.52 -19.03 13.18
CA ASP A 22 -17.92 -20.40 13.52
C ASP A 22 -17.44 -20.70 14.93
N ALA A 23 -18.35 -20.65 15.90
CA ALA A 23 -18.12 -21.02 17.29
C ALA A 23 -17.88 -22.54 17.48
N SER A 24 -17.80 -23.30 16.38
CA SER A 24 -17.86 -24.77 16.35
C SER A 24 -16.58 -25.43 15.78
N ALA A 25 -15.42 -24.79 15.91
CA ALA A 25 -14.15 -25.44 15.57
C ALA A 25 -13.66 -26.33 16.74
N ASN A 26 -13.78 -27.66 16.54
CA ASN A 26 -13.37 -28.73 17.44
C ASN A 26 -12.01 -28.47 18.12
N PRO A 27 -11.88 -28.64 19.45
CA PRO A 27 -10.67 -28.30 20.22
C PRO A 27 -9.45 -29.20 19.93
N VAL A 28 -9.62 -30.32 19.21
CA VAL A 28 -8.56 -31.33 19.00
C VAL A 28 -7.52 -30.91 17.94
N SER A 29 -7.88 -30.07 16.97
CA SER A 29 -6.95 -29.60 15.92
C SER A 29 -6.13 -28.36 16.30
N ARG A 30 -6.34 -27.79 17.50
CA ARG A 30 -5.78 -26.50 17.91
C ARG A 30 -4.33 -26.55 18.42
N HIS A 31 -3.78 -27.75 18.63
CA HIS A 31 -2.47 -27.94 19.31
C HIS A 31 -1.25 -28.04 18.38
N ALA A 32 -1.42 -28.03 17.06
CA ALA A 32 -0.33 -28.37 16.13
C ALA A 32 0.21 -27.20 15.29
N HIS A 33 -0.34 -25.99 15.35
CA HIS A 33 0.18 -24.91 14.53
C HIS A 33 0.04 -23.54 15.17
N VAL A 34 1.15 -22.78 15.07
CA VAL A 34 1.32 -21.34 15.29
C VAL A 34 1.68 -20.92 16.71
N LEU A 35 2.93 -20.46 16.88
CA LEU A 35 3.34 -19.52 17.92
C LEU A 35 2.34 -18.34 17.93
N GLU A 36 1.35 -18.38 18.81
CA GLU A 36 0.32 -17.35 18.89
C GLU A 36 0.95 -16.02 19.32
N PHE A 37 1.32 -15.18 18.36
CA PHE A 37 1.47 -13.75 18.60
C PHE A 37 0.09 -13.20 18.96
N ARG A 38 -0.17 -13.13 20.26
CA ARG A 38 -1.44 -12.67 20.82
C ARG A 38 -1.53 -11.15 20.68
N VAL A 39 -1.84 -10.67 19.49
CA VAL A 39 -2.15 -9.25 19.27
C VAL A 39 -3.39 -8.90 20.08
N SER A 40 -3.24 -8.00 21.06
CA SER A 40 -4.38 -7.58 21.88
C SER A 40 -5.39 -6.81 21.03
N ARG A 41 -6.68 -6.90 21.38
CA ARG A 41 -7.74 -6.16 20.69
C ARG A 41 -7.47 -4.64 20.71
N ALA A 42 -6.81 -4.16 21.76
CA ALA A 42 -6.36 -2.77 21.86
C ALA A 42 -5.27 -2.43 20.83
N ALA A 43 -4.26 -3.30 20.66
CA ALA A 43 -3.22 -3.09 19.64
C ALA A 43 -3.81 -3.07 18.22
N GLY A 44 -4.75 -3.96 17.92
CA GLY A 44 -5.47 -3.96 16.64
C GLY A 44 -6.30 -2.67 16.44
N ALA A 45 -7.01 -2.20 17.47
CA ALA A 45 -7.78 -0.96 17.40
C ALA A 45 -6.87 0.26 17.20
N VAL A 46 -5.75 0.35 17.92
CA VAL A 46 -4.76 1.42 17.75
C VAL A 46 -4.19 1.42 16.34
N ALA A 47 -3.81 0.26 15.80
CA ALA A 47 -3.30 0.14 14.44
C ALA A 47 -4.34 0.58 13.40
N LEU A 48 -5.61 0.20 13.56
CA LEU A 48 -6.70 0.57 12.66
C LEU A 48 -6.99 2.08 12.71
N VAL A 49 -7.03 2.66 13.93
CA VAL A 49 -7.20 4.11 14.11
C VAL A 49 -6.04 4.85 13.47
N LEU A 50 -4.80 4.43 13.71
CA LEU A 50 -3.61 5.02 13.10
C LEU A 50 -3.67 4.93 11.57
N PHE A 51 -4.05 3.77 11.02
CA PHE A 51 -4.24 3.57 9.59
C PHE A 51 -5.23 4.57 8.98
N CYS A 52 -6.44 4.65 9.56
CA CYS A 52 -7.45 5.58 9.08
C CYS A 52 -7.01 7.05 9.22
N LEU A 53 -6.39 7.39 10.36
CA LEU A 53 -5.90 8.74 10.63
C LEU A 53 -4.84 9.14 9.59
N LEU A 54 -3.88 8.28 9.29
CA LEU A 54 -2.88 8.55 8.25
C LEU A 54 -3.53 8.62 6.86
N LEU A 55 -4.42 7.68 6.51
CA LEU A 55 -5.04 7.63 5.19
C LEU A 55 -5.82 8.90 4.84
N PHE A 56 -6.54 9.47 5.80
CA PHE A 56 -7.34 10.68 5.59
C PHE A 56 -6.60 11.97 5.97
N GLY A 57 -5.68 11.92 6.95
CA GLY A 57 -4.95 13.08 7.45
C GLY A 57 -3.72 13.46 6.59
N LEU A 58 -3.01 12.48 6.03
CA LEU A 58 -1.80 12.73 5.24
C LEU A 58 -2.02 13.63 4.02
N PRO A 59 -3.09 13.50 3.21
CA PRO A 59 -3.29 14.37 2.06
C PRO A 59 -3.43 15.85 2.45
N VAL A 60 -4.08 16.11 3.58
CA VAL A 60 -4.30 17.47 4.11
C VAL A 60 -2.97 18.05 4.60
N LEU A 61 -2.15 17.22 5.25
CA LEU A 61 -0.82 17.63 5.71
C LEU A 61 0.13 17.85 4.51
N ALA A 62 0.18 16.90 3.58
CA ALA A 62 1.03 16.91 2.39
C ALA A 62 0.74 18.07 1.45
N ALA A 63 -0.53 18.51 1.36
CA ALA A 63 -0.90 19.71 0.60
C ALA A 63 -0.31 21.01 1.20
N GLN A 64 0.00 21.01 2.50
CA GLN A 64 0.51 22.16 3.24
C GLN A 64 2.01 22.05 3.58
N THR A 65 2.66 20.94 3.23
CA THR A 65 4.08 20.67 3.52
C THR A 65 4.91 20.48 2.25
N GLY A 66 6.23 20.28 2.42
CA GLY A 66 7.17 20.12 1.32
C GLY A 66 7.08 18.78 0.58
N ARG A 67 7.89 18.65 -0.48
CA ARG A 67 7.91 17.52 -1.42
C ARG A 67 8.03 16.14 -0.75
N ALA A 68 8.77 16.02 0.35
CA ALA A 68 8.92 14.77 1.08
C ALA A 68 7.60 14.24 1.65
N ALA A 69 6.73 15.12 2.15
CA ALA A 69 5.42 14.74 2.69
C ALA A 69 4.46 14.29 1.56
N GLN A 70 4.53 14.93 0.40
CA GLN A 70 3.77 14.54 -0.79
C GLN A 70 4.19 13.15 -1.30
N VAL A 71 5.49 12.88 -1.34
CA VAL A 71 6.02 11.55 -1.69
C VAL A 71 5.56 10.51 -0.67
N PHE A 72 5.65 10.80 0.63
CA PHE A 72 5.19 9.88 1.67
C PHE A 72 3.68 9.58 1.55
N ASP A 73 2.82 10.58 1.36
CA ASP A 73 1.38 10.39 1.14
C ASP A 73 1.11 9.53 -0.11
N ALA A 74 1.77 9.82 -1.22
CA ALA A 74 1.64 9.08 -2.47
C ALA A 74 1.91 7.57 -2.30
N PHE A 75 3.03 7.20 -1.67
CA PHE A 75 3.40 5.80 -1.44
C PHE A 75 2.53 5.16 -0.36
N TYR A 76 2.24 5.87 0.73
CA TYR A 76 1.37 5.37 1.80
C TYR A 76 -0.01 5.04 1.27
N ARG A 77 -0.63 5.95 0.50
CA ARG A 77 -1.95 5.78 -0.09
C ARG A 77 -1.97 4.67 -1.14
N SER A 78 -0.92 4.55 -1.95
CA SER A 78 -0.79 3.43 -2.91
C SER A 78 -0.72 2.09 -2.20
N GLY A 79 0.02 2.00 -1.08
CA GLY A 79 0.11 0.79 -0.26
C GLY A 79 -1.14 0.50 0.56
N ALA A 80 -1.83 1.52 1.06
CA ALA A 80 -3.05 1.38 1.85
C ALA A 80 -4.27 0.95 1.01
N LEU A 81 -4.27 1.28 -0.29
CA LEU A 81 -5.38 1.01 -1.21
C LEU A 81 -5.11 -0.19 -2.14
N VAL A 82 -3.97 -0.86 -2.00
CA VAL A 82 -3.68 -2.05 -2.81
C VAL A 82 -4.46 -3.25 -2.28
N PHE A 83 -5.43 -3.71 -3.06
CA PHE A 83 -6.15 -4.96 -2.83
C PHE A 83 -6.10 -5.80 -4.11
N GLY A 84 -5.69 -7.08 -4.01
CA GLY A 84 -5.72 -8.01 -5.15
C GLY A 84 -4.39 -8.27 -5.89
N GLY A 85 -3.23 -8.01 -5.27
CA GLY A 85 -1.91 -8.39 -5.82
C GLY A 85 -1.21 -7.31 -6.65
N GLY A 86 -0.01 -7.63 -7.16
CA GLY A 86 0.90 -6.64 -7.75
C GLY A 86 0.42 -5.95 -9.03
N HIS A 87 -0.62 -6.45 -9.69
CA HIS A 87 -1.17 -5.80 -10.90
C HIS A 87 -2.11 -4.63 -10.55
N VAL A 88 -2.61 -4.59 -9.31
CA VAL A 88 -3.53 -3.54 -8.84
C VAL A 88 -2.77 -2.37 -8.19
N VAL A 89 -1.52 -2.59 -7.77
CA VAL A 89 -0.66 -1.53 -7.23
C VAL A 89 -0.12 -0.61 -8.33
N LEU A 90 0.04 -1.14 -9.54
CA LEU A 90 0.70 -0.43 -10.64
C LEU A 90 -0.11 0.80 -11.11
N PRO A 91 -1.44 0.72 -11.32
CA PRO A 91 -2.23 1.90 -11.66
C PRO A 91 -2.20 2.96 -10.56
N LEU A 92 -2.15 2.55 -9.28
CA LEU A 92 -2.06 3.48 -8.15
C LEU A 92 -0.72 4.21 -8.15
N LEU A 93 0.39 3.49 -8.29
CA LEU A 93 1.73 4.09 -8.38
C LEU A 93 1.89 4.98 -9.61
N GLN A 94 1.32 4.58 -10.75
CA GLN A 94 1.32 5.41 -11.97
C GLN A 94 0.54 6.72 -11.75
N GLN A 95 -0.63 6.67 -11.10
CA GLN A 95 -1.38 7.88 -10.74
C GLN A 95 -0.61 8.78 -9.79
N GLN A 96 0.15 8.23 -8.84
CA GLN A 96 0.86 9.02 -7.84
C GLN A 96 2.23 9.55 -8.32
N THR A 97 2.81 8.96 -9.38
CA THR A 97 4.16 9.35 -9.88
C THR A 97 4.13 9.98 -11.27
N VAL A 98 3.44 9.37 -12.24
CA VAL A 98 3.41 9.85 -13.63
C VAL A 98 2.42 11.00 -13.78
N ALA A 99 1.22 10.88 -13.21
CA ALA A 99 0.21 11.95 -13.32
C ALA A 99 0.61 13.22 -12.55
N THR A 100 1.47 13.10 -11.54
CA THR A 100 2.08 14.23 -10.82
C THR A 100 3.28 14.83 -11.57
N GLY A 101 3.69 14.23 -12.70
CA GLY A 101 4.82 14.65 -13.52
C GLY A 101 6.19 14.37 -12.88
N TRP A 102 6.24 13.57 -11.82
CA TRP A 102 7.50 13.30 -11.13
C TRP A 102 8.35 12.24 -11.82
N VAL A 103 7.72 11.33 -12.54
CA VAL A 103 8.36 10.28 -13.34
C VAL A 103 7.76 10.32 -14.74
N THR A 104 8.59 10.20 -15.77
CA THR A 104 8.09 10.14 -17.15
C THR A 104 7.40 8.80 -17.41
N SER A 105 6.42 8.77 -18.32
CA SER A 105 5.77 7.51 -18.71
C SER A 105 6.77 6.49 -19.28
N SER A 106 7.81 6.95 -19.98
CA SER A 106 8.88 6.09 -20.51
C SER A 106 9.72 5.46 -19.42
N ASP A 107 10.16 6.22 -18.42
CA ASP A 107 11.00 5.69 -17.33
C ASP A 107 10.20 4.75 -16.43
N PHE A 108 8.92 5.06 -16.22
CA PHE A 108 8.01 4.18 -15.51
C PHE A 108 7.87 2.82 -16.23
N LEU A 109 7.63 2.82 -17.54
CA LEU A 109 7.51 1.59 -18.34
C LEU A 109 8.83 0.82 -18.43
N ALA A 110 9.96 1.52 -18.59
CA ALA A 110 11.29 0.90 -18.63
C ALA A 110 11.61 0.21 -17.29
N GLY A 111 11.39 0.90 -16.17
CA GLY A 111 11.57 0.33 -14.84
C GLY A 111 10.60 -0.81 -14.55
N TYR A 112 9.36 -0.72 -15.02
CA TYR A 112 8.39 -1.82 -14.90
C TYR A 112 8.83 -3.05 -15.70
N GLY A 113 9.30 -2.87 -16.93
CA GLY A 113 9.87 -3.94 -17.75
C GLY A 113 11.08 -4.60 -17.10
N ALA A 114 11.98 -3.79 -16.51
CA ALA A 114 13.12 -4.28 -15.75
C ALA A 114 12.69 -5.06 -14.49
N ALA A 115 11.69 -4.57 -13.75
CA ALA A 115 11.15 -5.25 -12.56
C ALA A 115 10.51 -6.60 -12.91
N GLN A 116 9.92 -6.74 -14.10
CA GLN A 116 9.36 -8.00 -14.59
C GLN A 116 10.43 -8.99 -15.09
N ALA A 117 11.63 -8.51 -15.44
CA ALA A 117 12.74 -9.36 -15.87
C ALA A 117 13.44 -10.06 -14.69
N VAL A 118 13.27 -9.58 -13.47
CA VAL A 118 13.90 -10.11 -12.26
C VAL A 118 12.88 -10.86 -11.41
N PRO A 119 13.16 -12.08 -10.93
CA PRO A 119 12.26 -12.78 -10.02
C PRO A 119 12.14 -12.01 -8.70
N GLY A 120 10.92 -11.61 -8.34
CA GLY A 120 10.67 -10.92 -7.08
C GLY A 120 9.27 -10.35 -6.97
N PRO A 121 8.90 -9.84 -5.78
CA PRO A 121 7.62 -9.15 -5.61
C PRO A 121 7.64 -7.81 -6.36
N LEU A 122 6.56 -7.52 -7.10
CA LEU A 122 6.36 -6.23 -7.79
C LEU A 122 6.43 -5.01 -6.85
N PHE A 123 6.34 -5.23 -5.53
CA PHE A 123 6.49 -4.19 -4.53
C PHE A 123 7.89 -3.54 -4.55
N THR A 124 8.93 -4.24 -5.01
CA THR A 124 10.29 -3.68 -5.16
C THR A 124 10.33 -2.53 -6.17
N PHE A 125 9.41 -2.50 -7.13
CA PHE A 125 9.28 -1.39 -8.08
C PHE A 125 8.96 -0.06 -7.39
N ALA A 126 8.26 -0.07 -6.26
CA ALA A 126 8.03 1.14 -5.47
C ALA A 126 9.34 1.76 -4.95
N ALA A 127 10.33 0.94 -4.58
CA ALA A 127 11.64 1.43 -4.15
C ALA A 127 12.41 2.07 -5.32
N PHE A 128 12.33 1.50 -6.53
CA PHE A 128 12.89 2.11 -7.74
C PHE A 128 12.26 3.48 -8.03
N LEU A 129 10.92 3.57 -7.98
CA LEU A 129 10.23 4.86 -8.14
C LEU A 129 10.65 5.86 -7.06
N GLY A 130 10.79 5.41 -5.81
CA GLY A 130 11.32 6.24 -4.72
C GLY A 130 12.73 6.77 -4.99
N TRP A 131 13.62 5.95 -5.55
CA TRP A 131 14.95 6.36 -5.95
C TRP A 131 14.93 7.43 -7.06
N MET A 132 14.08 7.28 -8.08
CA MET A 132 13.93 8.30 -9.13
C MET A 132 13.38 9.63 -8.61
N LEU A 133 12.56 9.60 -7.55
CA LEU A 133 11.93 10.78 -6.96
C LEU A 133 12.85 11.61 -6.06
N ALA A 134 13.92 11.02 -5.54
CA ALA A 134 14.79 11.63 -4.54
C ALA A 134 15.59 12.84 -5.05
N GLY A 135 15.66 13.08 -6.37
CA GLY A 135 16.47 14.13 -6.95
C GLY A 135 17.97 13.86 -6.80
N ALA A 136 18.77 14.30 -7.77
CA ALA A 136 20.21 14.04 -7.77
C ALA A 136 20.88 14.77 -6.60
N PRO A 137 21.72 14.06 -5.85
CA PRO A 137 23.09 14.48 -5.76
C PRO A 137 23.91 13.48 -6.57
N ASN A 138 24.11 13.69 -7.87
CA ASN A 138 25.11 12.95 -8.66
C ASN A 138 24.74 11.49 -9.05
N HIS A 139 23.52 11.21 -9.51
CA HIS A 139 23.17 9.88 -10.03
C HIS A 139 23.60 9.65 -11.49
N TRP A 140 24.88 9.91 -11.80
CA TRP A 140 25.70 9.32 -12.87
C TRP A 140 27.05 10.08 -12.94
N ALA A 141 28.07 9.56 -12.29
CA ALA A 141 29.46 9.84 -12.63
C ALA A 141 30.10 8.48 -12.94
N GLY A 142 29.79 7.98 -14.14
CA GLY A 142 30.17 6.65 -14.60
C GLY A 142 29.27 6.23 -15.74
#